data_AF-A0A9D7IFF2-F1
#
_entry.id   AF-A0A9D7IFF2-F1
#
_cell.length_a   1.000
_cell.length_b   1.000
_cell.length_c   1.000
_cell.angle_alpha   90.00
_cell.angle_beta   90.00
_cell.angle_gamma   90.00
#
_symmetry.space_group_name_H-M   'P 1'
#
loop_
_entity.id
_entity.type
_entity.pdbx_description
1 polymer ?
#
loop_
_entity_poly.entity_id
_entity_poly.type
_entity_poly.pdbx_seq_one_letter_code
_entity_poly.pdbx_strand_id
1 'polypeptide(L)'
;MNRKLAEKLKISPGDEVILRVEKPSLLPRDAPLSTIEDLSVAHRAKVIEIISDESLGSFSLEGSQVLPANVFIPIEKLQELVNLQGQANLMLLRENLPKPADSKSLFSRIRECLQLADYGLELRSLSNRKELELRTRRIFLDPPVLEAARKTGQPLTQILTYFVNEIRKGDHSAPYSIVASMDPIPGESNHHCPGMRSC
;
A
#
# COMPACT_ATOMS: atom_id res chain seq x y z
N MET A 1 11.25 16.10 -16.68
CA MET A 1 12.03 14.83 -16.50
C MET A 1 13.49 15.17 -16.32
N ASN A 2 14.39 14.24 -15.96
CA ASN A 2 15.82 14.57 -15.79
C ASN A 2 16.64 14.41 -17.09
N ARG A 3 17.86 14.97 -17.08
CA ARG A 3 18.80 14.95 -18.22
C ARG A 3 19.11 13.54 -18.71
N LYS A 4 19.44 12.62 -17.81
CA LYS A 4 19.77 11.22 -18.15
C LYS A 4 18.66 10.53 -18.95
N LEU A 5 17.40 10.70 -18.54
CA LEU A 5 16.27 10.10 -19.25
C LEU A 5 16.05 10.77 -20.61
N ALA A 6 16.16 12.09 -20.68
CA ALA A 6 15.97 12.84 -21.92
C ALA A 6 17.02 12.45 -22.98
N GLU A 7 18.29 12.32 -22.60
CA GLU A 7 19.38 11.87 -23.47
C GLU A 7 19.16 10.43 -23.97
N LYS A 8 18.76 9.53 -23.05
CA LYS A 8 18.48 8.13 -23.39
C LYS A 8 17.35 8.00 -24.42
N LEU A 9 16.31 8.82 -24.29
CA LEU A 9 15.16 8.83 -25.19
C LEU A 9 15.34 9.75 -26.40
N LYS A 10 16.41 10.57 -26.43
CA LYS A 10 16.67 11.60 -27.46
C LYS A 10 15.51 12.58 -27.65
N ILE A 11 14.98 13.08 -26.54
CA ILE A 11 13.82 13.98 -26.50
C ILE A 11 14.18 15.35 -25.92
N SER A 12 13.43 16.36 -26.34
CA SER A 12 13.55 17.76 -25.95
C SER A 12 12.26 18.28 -25.33
N PRO A 13 12.29 19.43 -24.62
CA PRO A 13 11.06 20.12 -24.24
C PRO A 13 10.20 20.39 -25.48
N GLY A 14 8.91 20.07 -25.38
CA GLY A 14 7.96 20.13 -26.49
C GLY A 14 7.52 18.76 -27.00
N ASP A 15 8.36 17.73 -26.85
CA ASP A 15 8.05 16.38 -27.34
C ASP A 15 6.98 15.70 -26.49
N GLU A 16 6.34 14.68 -27.05
CA GLU A 16 5.38 13.84 -26.35
C GLU A 16 6.02 12.53 -25.90
N VAL A 17 5.65 12.08 -24.71
CA VAL A 17 6.03 10.78 -24.15
C VAL A 17 4.81 10.04 -23.63
N ILE A 18 4.87 8.71 -23.64
CA ILE A 18 3.86 7.87 -22.99
C ILE A 18 4.43 7.42 -21.65
N LEU A 19 3.83 7.94 -20.58
CA LEU A 19 4.09 7.50 -19.22
C LEU A 19 3.19 6.31 -18.90
N ARG A 20 3.79 5.16 -18.58
CA ARG A 20 3.05 4.00 -18.08
C ARG A 20 3.30 3.87 -16.59
N VAL A 21 2.24 3.96 -15.80
CA VAL A 21 2.29 3.89 -14.34
C VAL A 21 1.56 2.64 -13.88
N GLU A 22 2.18 1.86 -13.00
CA GLU A 22 1.53 0.71 -12.40
C GLU A 22 0.51 1.16 -11.36
N LYS A 23 -0.69 0.57 -11.38
CA LYS A 23 -1.70 0.79 -10.33
C LYS A 23 -1.31 -0.07 -9.13
N PRO A 24 -1.24 0.48 -7.91
CA PRO A 24 -1.01 -0.34 -6.73
C PRO A 24 -2.11 -1.39 -6.56
N SER A 25 -1.80 -2.68 -6.75
CA SER A 25 -2.74 -3.78 -6.58
C SER A 25 -2.56 -4.47 -5.22
N LEU A 26 -3.68 -4.89 -4.63
CA LEU A 26 -3.65 -5.71 -3.41
C LEU A 26 -3.35 -7.18 -3.68
N LEU A 27 -3.60 -7.63 -4.92
CA LEU A 27 -3.34 -8.99 -5.33
C LEU A 27 -1.89 -9.14 -5.82
N PRO A 28 -1.18 -10.20 -5.40
CA PRO A 28 0.07 -10.61 -6.01
C PRO A 28 -0.10 -10.75 -7.53
N ARG A 29 0.91 -10.34 -8.30
CA ARG A 29 0.88 -10.42 -9.77
C ARG A 29 0.66 -11.85 -10.28
N ASP A 30 1.12 -12.83 -9.50
CA ASP A 30 1.04 -14.26 -9.82
C ASP A 30 -0.23 -14.94 -9.27
N ALA A 31 -1.21 -14.18 -8.75
CA ALA A 31 -2.46 -14.76 -8.27
C ALA A 31 -3.28 -15.33 -9.45
N PRO A 32 -3.79 -16.58 -9.38
CA PRO A 32 -4.45 -17.28 -10.50
C PRO A 32 -5.76 -16.64 -11.01
N LEU A 33 -6.20 -15.54 -10.40
CA LEU A 33 -7.40 -14.78 -10.75
C LEU A 33 -7.11 -13.34 -11.20
N SER A 34 -5.84 -12.97 -11.42
CA SER A 34 -5.51 -11.64 -11.94
C SER A 34 -5.75 -11.57 -13.45
N THR A 35 -6.78 -10.83 -13.88
CA THR A 35 -6.84 -10.37 -15.28
C THR A 35 -5.72 -9.35 -15.45
N ILE A 36 -4.64 -9.77 -16.10
CA ILE A 36 -3.39 -8.99 -16.32
C ILE A 36 -3.65 -7.63 -16.99
N GLU A 37 -4.80 -7.48 -17.65
CA GLU A 37 -5.12 -6.36 -18.54
C GLU A 37 -5.25 -4.99 -17.86
N ASP A 38 -5.36 -4.90 -16.53
CA ASP A 38 -5.70 -3.62 -15.86
C ASP A 38 -4.67 -3.09 -14.84
N LEU A 39 -3.46 -3.65 -14.83
CA LEU A 39 -2.42 -3.38 -13.81
C LEU A 39 -1.62 -2.08 -14.04
N SER A 40 -1.74 -1.43 -15.20
CA SER A 40 -1.07 -0.16 -15.48
C SER A 40 -1.96 0.79 -16.27
N VAL A 41 -1.75 2.08 -16.07
CA VAL A 41 -2.39 3.16 -16.82
C VAL A 41 -1.35 3.82 -17.71
N ALA A 42 -1.70 4.03 -18.98
CA ALA A 42 -0.89 4.78 -19.93
C ALA A 42 -1.41 6.22 -20.04
N HIS A 43 -0.51 7.19 -19.93
CA HIS A 43 -0.82 8.60 -20.02
C HIS A 43 0.14 9.27 -21.00
N ARG A 44 -0.40 9.92 -22.03
CA ARG A 44 0.40 10.75 -22.94
C ARG A 44 0.64 12.10 -22.29
N ALA A 45 1.90 12.46 -22.13
CA ALA A 45 2.32 13.71 -21.51
C ALA A 45 3.28 14.46 -22.43
N LYS A 46 3.21 15.79 -22.41
CA LYS A 46 4.16 16.67 -23.09
C LYS A 46 5.33 16.99 -22.15
N VAL A 47 6.54 16.92 -22.67
CA VAL A 47 7.74 17.30 -21.92
C VAL A 47 7.79 18.83 -21.84
N ILE A 48 7.67 19.37 -20.63
CA ILE A 48 7.76 20.82 -20.40
C ILE A 48 9.19 21.28 -20.12
N GLU A 49 9.99 20.42 -19.48
CA GLU A 49 11.31 20.78 -18.98
C GLU A 49 12.20 19.54 -18.76
N ILE A 50 13.51 19.75 -18.96
CA ILE A 50 14.59 18.82 -18.59
C ILE A 50 15.32 19.40 -17.37
N ILE A 51 15.19 18.73 -16.24
CA ILE A 51 15.73 19.15 -14.95
C ILE A 51 17.20 18.72 -14.85
N SER A 52 18.07 19.65 -14.45
CA SER A 52 19.49 19.41 -14.25
C SER A 52 19.79 18.73 -12.90
N ASP A 53 21.01 18.25 -12.74
CA ASP A 53 21.43 17.57 -11.51
C ASP A 53 21.52 18.55 -10.33
N GLU A 54 21.90 19.81 -10.59
CA GLU A 54 21.93 20.90 -9.61
C GLU A 54 20.54 21.24 -9.08
N SER A 55 19.50 21.02 -9.89
CA SER A 55 18.09 21.17 -9.53
C SER A 55 17.45 19.87 -9.03
N LEU A 56 18.26 18.92 -8.51
CA LEU A 56 17.81 17.63 -7.98
C LEU A 56 17.18 16.69 -9.03
N GLY A 57 17.47 16.87 -10.32
CA GLY A 57 16.99 15.99 -11.38
C GLY A 57 17.43 14.53 -11.21
N SER A 58 18.62 14.33 -10.64
CA SER A 58 19.19 13.00 -10.35
C SER A 58 18.99 12.54 -8.90
N PHE A 59 18.05 13.16 -8.17
CA PHE A 59 17.70 12.71 -6.82
C PHE A 59 17.23 11.24 -6.83
N SER A 60 17.75 10.45 -5.91
CA SER A 60 17.33 9.07 -5.65
C SER A 60 17.35 8.82 -4.14
N LEU A 61 16.41 8.02 -3.66
CA LEU A 61 16.43 7.51 -2.28
C LEU A 61 17.36 6.30 -2.14
N GLU A 62 17.72 5.66 -3.25
CA GLU A 62 18.68 4.57 -3.26
C GLU A 62 20.10 5.15 -3.21
N GLY A 63 20.92 4.65 -2.28
CA GLY A 63 22.35 4.98 -2.18
C GLY A 63 23.19 4.33 -3.28
N SER A 64 22.81 4.55 -4.54
CA SER A 64 23.43 3.97 -5.73
C SER A 64 24.30 4.99 -6.46
N GLN A 65 25.42 4.52 -7.05
CA GLN A 65 26.27 5.33 -7.93
C GLN A 65 25.71 5.43 -9.36
N VAL A 66 24.64 4.68 -9.68
CA VAL A 66 23.99 4.74 -10.98
C VAL A 66 23.00 5.91 -10.99
N LEU A 67 23.24 6.90 -11.85
CA LEU A 67 22.31 8.02 -12.04
C LEU A 67 20.88 7.50 -12.33
N PRO A 68 19.84 7.96 -11.65
CA PRO A 68 18.47 7.50 -11.90
C PRO A 68 17.91 8.12 -13.19
N ALA A 69 16.88 7.51 -13.75
CA ALA A 69 16.12 8.05 -14.88
C ALA A 69 14.75 8.51 -14.37
N ASN A 70 14.63 9.81 -14.03
CA ASN A 70 13.49 10.34 -13.29
C ASN A 70 12.50 11.08 -14.20
N VAL A 71 11.21 10.86 -13.94
CA VAL A 71 10.09 11.66 -14.45
C VAL A 71 9.44 12.36 -13.26
N PHE A 72 9.11 13.64 -13.45
CA PHE A 72 8.42 14.46 -12.47
C PHE A 72 7.07 14.86 -13.06
N ILE A 73 6.00 14.60 -12.33
CA ILE A 73 4.62 14.99 -12.68
C ILE A 73 3.94 15.56 -11.44
N PRO A 74 2.92 16.42 -11.59
CA PRO A 74 2.09 16.87 -10.47
C PRO A 74 1.49 15.67 -9.73
N ILE A 75 1.55 15.70 -8.39
CA ILE A 75 1.07 14.58 -7.56
C ILE A 75 -0.43 14.35 -7.77
N GLU A 76 -1.22 15.40 -7.93
CA GLU A 76 -2.66 15.32 -8.18
C GLU A 76 -2.94 14.55 -9.47
N LYS A 77 -2.09 14.75 -10.50
CA LYS A 77 -2.23 14.04 -11.77
C LYS A 77 -1.88 12.56 -11.61
N LEU A 78 -0.82 12.24 -10.88
CA LEU A 78 -0.47 10.86 -10.57
C LEU A 78 -1.59 10.16 -9.79
N GLN A 79 -2.12 10.81 -8.76
CA GLN A 79 -3.20 10.31 -7.92
C GLN A 79 -4.48 10.03 -8.72
N GLU A 80 -4.84 10.92 -9.64
CA GLU A 80 -5.96 10.70 -10.57
C GLU A 80 -5.71 9.46 -11.45
N LEU A 81 -4.52 9.35 -12.05
CA LEU A 81 -4.17 8.24 -12.93
C LEU A 81 -4.24 6.87 -12.23
N VAL A 82 -3.86 6.80 -10.95
CA VAL A 82 -3.84 5.54 -10.18
C VAL A 82 -5.03 5.37 -9.23
N ASN A 83 -6.01 6.29 -9.25
CA ASN A 83 -7.18 6.29 -8.34
C ASN A 83 -6.81 6.26 -6.84
N LEU A 84 -5.80 7.04 -6.43
CA LEU A 84 -5.35 7.17 -5.04
C LEU A 84 -5.33 8.63 -4.59
N GLN A 85 -6.46 9.32 -4.71
CA GLN A 85 -6.62 10.72 -4.32
C GLN A 85 -6.22 10.94 -2.85
N GLY A 86 -5.47 12.01 -2.60
CA GLY A 86 -5.04 12.40 -1.26
C GLY A 86 -3.95 11.52 -0.64
N GLN A 87 -3.41 10.54 -1.38
CA GLN A 87 -2.37 9.63 -0.88
C GLN A 87 -1.00 9.96 -1.46
N ALA A 88 0.04 9.82 -0.62
CA ALA A 88 1.43 9.92 -1.00
C ALA A 88 2.22 8.81 -0.29
N ASN A 89 3.23 8.26 -0.95
CA ASN A 89 4.10 7.23 -0.37
C ASN A 89 5.39 7.81 0.27
N LEU A 90 5.68 9.09 0.02
CA LEU A 90 6.87 9.76 0.49
C LEU A 90 6.56 11.21 0.82
N MET A 91 7.00 11.64 2.00
CA MET A 91 7.02 13.05 2.39
C MET A 91 8.47 13.52 2.43
N LEU A 92 8.81 14.50 1.61
CA LEU A 92 10.12 15.15 1.63
C LEU A 92 10.03 16.45 2.44
N LEU A 93 10.85 16.55 3.47
CA LEU A 93 10.90 17.70 4.36
C LEU A 93 12.24 18.39 4.15
N ARG A 94 12.20 19.65 3.71
CA ARG A 94 13.39 20.49 3.71
C ARG A 94 13.61 20.97 5.13
N GLU A 95 14.62 20.44 5.81
CA GLU A 95 14.98 20.96 7.13
C GLU A 95 15.46 22.40 7.01
N ASN A 96 14.70 23.31 7.62
CA ASN A 96 15.24 24.54 8.18
C ASN A 96 15.14 24.45 9.71
N LEU A 97 15.41 23.26 10.26
CA LEU A 97 15.17 22.92 11.66
C LEU A 97 16.24 23.55 12.56
N PRO A 98 15.87 24.37 13.56
CA PRO A 98 16.79 24.77 14.62
C PRO A 98 17.17 23.57 15.51
N LYS A 99 18.31 22.94 15.23
CA LYS A 99 18.96 21.91 16.08
C LYS A 99 18.21 20.56 16.18
N PRO A 100 18.91 19.46 16.56
CA PRO A 100 18.32 18.11 16.66
C PRO A 100 17.13 17.97 17.61
N ALA A 101 16.96 18.89 18.57
CA ALA A 101 15.81 18.90 19.48
C ALA A 101 14.48 19.16 18.75
N ASP A 102 14.50 19.89 17.64
CA ASP A 102 13.31 20.22 16.84
C ASP A 102 12.84 19.07 15.93
N SER A 103 13.69 18.08 15.68
CA SER A 103 13.26 16.87 14.96
C SER A 103 12.20 16.09 15.75
N LYS A 104 12.35 15.98 17.08
CA LYS A 104 11.36 15.32 17.95
C LYS A 104 10.01 16.06 17.94
N SER A 105 10.04 17.39 17.91
CA SER A 105 8.82 18.22 17.86
C SER A 105 8.16 18.16 16.48
N LEU A 106 8.92 17.96 15.40
CA LEU A 106 8.37 17.70 14.07
C LEU A 106 7.67 16.34 14.02
N PHE A 107 8.30 15.27 14.50
CA PHE A 107 7.67 13.95 14.52
C PHE A 107 6.43 13.91 15.42
N SER A 108 6.38 14.66 16.52
CA SER A 108 5.16 14.76 17.34
C SER A 108 4.03 15.45 16.58
N ARG A 109 4.31 16.56 15.89
CA ARG A 109 3.32 17.26 15.05
C ARG A 109 2.81 16.39 13.90
N ILE A 110 3.68 15.63 13.25
CA ILE A 110 3.27 14.67 12.22
C ILE A 110 2.31 13.64 12.84
N ARG A 111 2.66 13.06 13.99
CA ARG A 111 1.80 12.09 14.69
C ARG A 111 0.42 12.65 15.06
N GLU A 112 0.33 13.92 15.40
CA GLU A 112 -0.94 14.59 15.72
C GLU A 112 -1.86 14.70 14.48
N CYS A 113 -1.28 14.74 13.28
CA CYS A 113 -2.03 14.84 12.02
C CYS A 113 -2.35 13.48 11.38
N LEU A 114 -1.68 12.39 11.79
CA LEU A 114 -1.87 11.07 11.18
C LEU A 114 -3.25 10.49 11.53
N GLN A 115 -3.91 9.97 10.51
CA GLN A 115 -5.20 9.30 10.60
C GLN A 115 -5.03 7.78 10.43
N LEU A 116 -6.06 7.01 10.80
CA LEU A 116 -6.07 5.55 10.56
C LEU A 116 -5.83 5.23 9.07
N ALA A 117 -6.38 6.06 8.18
CA ALA A 117 -6.24 5.90 6.74
C ALA A 117 -4.78 5.94 6.26
N ASP A 118 -3.91 6.72 6.91
CA ASP A 118 -2.48 6.80 6.58
C ASP A 118 -1.74 5.49 6.89
N TYR A 119 -2.27 4.70 7.83
CA TYR A 119 -1.80 3.35 8.14
C TYR A 119 -2.51 2.27 7.30
N GLY A 120 -3.35 2.66 6.36
CA GLY A 120 -4.20 1.75 5.60
C GLY A 120 -5.26 1.07 6.46
N LEU A 121 -5.65 1.68 7.58
CA LEU A 121 -6.67 1.19 8.51
C LEU A 121 -7.99 1.94 8.35
N GLU A 122 -9.09 1.25 8.61
CA GLU A 122 -10.43 1.82 8.59
C GLU A 122 -11.24 1.24 9.75
N LEU A 123 -11.99 2.11 10.42
CA LEU A 123 -12.88 1.73 11.51
C LEU A 123 -14.33 1.94 11.04
N ARG A 124 -15.14 0.89 11.08
CA ARG A 124 -16.55 0.93 10.65
C ARG A 124 -17.47 0.57 11.80
N SER A 125 -18.59 1.27 11.89
CA SER A 125 -19.70 0.86 12.77
C SER A 125 -20.56 -0.16 12.03
N LEU A 126 -20.87 -1.29 12.68
CA LEU A 126 -21.72 -2.31 12.10
C LEU A 126 -23.18 -1.98 12.43
N SER A 127 -23.99 -1.64 11.42
CA SER A 127 -25.36 -1.07 11.56
C SER A 127 -26.31 -1.88 12.45
N ASN A 128 -26.03 -3.18 12.56
CA ASN A 128 -26.87 -4.22 13.14
C ASN A 128 -26.29 -4.77 14.45
N ARG A 129 -25.15 -4.24 14.93
CA ARG A 129 -24.54 -4.61 16.22
C ARG A 129 -23.92 -3.38 16.89
N LYS A 130 -23.82 -3.34 18.22
CA LYS A 130 -23.05 -2.28 18.91
C LYS A 130 -21.54 -2.59 18.85
N GLU A 131 -21.05 -2.89 17.65
CA GLU A 131 -19.70 -3.39 17.39
C GLU A 131 -18.99 -2.49 16.38
N LEU A 132 -17.67 -2.41 16.52
CA LEU A 132 -16.79 -1.72 15.59
C LEU A 132 -15.94 -2.74 14.85
N GLU A 133 -15.85 -2.61 13.54
CA GLU A 133 -14.95 -3.38 12.69
C GLU A 133 -13.70 -2.55 12.40
N LEU A 134 -12.55 -3.01 12.88
CA LEU A 134 -11.24 -2.52 12.45
C LEU A 134 -10.73 -3.39 11.30
N ARG A 135 -10.57 -2.78 10.13
CA ARG A 135 -10.09 -3.46 8.91
C ARG A 135 -8.89 -2.76 8.32
N THR A 136 -8.15 -3.46 7.46
CA THR A 136 -7.07 -2.88 6.68
C THR A 136 -7.31 -3.02 5.19
N ARG A 137 -6.80 -2.07 4.41
CA ARG A 137 -6.71 -2.19 2.95
C ARG A 137 -5.58 -3.12 2.53
N ARG A 138 -4.65 -3.45 3.41
CA ARG A 138 -3.53 -4.38 3.15
C ARG A 138 -4.04 -5.82 3.23
N ILE A 139 -3.22 -6.79 2.82
CA ILE A 139 -3.61 -8.21 2.88
C ILE A 139 -3.80 -8.66 4.34
N PHE A 140 -2.99 -8.15 5.26
CA PHE A 140 -3.03 -8.51 6.67
C PHE A 140 -2.91 -7.28 7.58
N LEU A 141 -3.50 -7.38 8.77
CA LEU A 141 -3.24 -6.44 9.86
C LEU A 141 -1.85 -6.73 10.43
N ASP A 142 -1.00 -5.70 10.51
CA ASP A 142 0.33 -5.85 11.09
C ASP A 142 0.24 -6.09 12.61
N PRO A 143 1.15 -6.89 13.21
CA PRO A 143 1.12 -7.19 14.63
C PRO A 143 1.00 -5.96 15.57
N PRO A 144 1.67 -4.82 15.32
CA PRO A 144 1.51 -3.63 16.16
C PRO A 144 0.08 -3.07 16.21
N VAL A 145 -0.69 -3.24 15.13
CA VAL A 145 -2.11 -2.81 15.07
C VAL A 145 -2.95 -3.72 15.96
N LEU A 146 -2.72 -5.03 15.89
CA LEU A 146 -3.41 -6.01 16.75
C LEU A 146 -3.09 -5.76 18.23
N GLU A 147 -1.83 -5.52 18.56
CA GLU A 147 -1.41 -5.18 19.93
C GLU A 147 -2.06 -3.88 20.42
N ALA A 148 -2.13 -2.85 19.57
CA ALA A 148 -2.83 -1.61 19.91
C ALA A 148 -4.33 -1.84 20.15
N ALA A 149 -4.99 -2.66 19.33
CA ALA A 149 -6.39 -3.02 19.52
C ALA A 149 -6.61 -3.78 20.84
N ARG A 150 -5.76 -4.77 21.16
CA ARG A 150 -5.84 -5.52 22.43
C ARG A 150 -5.66 -4.64 23.66
N LYS A 151 -4.76 -3.65 23.61
CA LYS A 151 -4.51 -2.70 24.71
C LYS A 151 -5.72 -1.81 25.04
N THR A 152 -6.74 -1.75 24.18
CA THR A 152 -7.98 -1.02 24.49
C THR A 152 -8.78 -1.69 25.62
N GLY A 153 -8.51 -2.96 25.92
CA GLY A 153 -9.25 -3.75 26.92
C GLY A 153 -10.68 -4.11 26.49
N GLN A 154 -11.08 -3.79 25.27
CA GLN A 154 -12.38 -4.16 24.74
C GLN A 154 -12.37 -5.62 24.25
N PRO A 155 -13.50 -6.34 24.33
CA PRO A 155 -13.65 -7.62 23.66
C PRO A 155 -13.32 -7.49 22.16
N LEU A 156 -12.45 -8.36 21.66
CA LEU A 156 -12.00 -8.38 20.27
C LEU A 156 -12.25 -9.78 19.71
N THR A 157 -12.89 -9.85 18.55
CA THR A 157 -12.97 -11.06 17.75
C THR A 157 -12.11 -10.87 16.52
N GLN A 158 -11.05 -11.66 16.38
CA GLN A 158 -10.21 -11.61 15.19
C GLN A 158 -10.83 -12.45 14.09
N ILE A 159 -10.90 -11.90 12.88
CA ILE A 159 -11.33 -12.60 11.67
C ILE A 159 -10.18 -12.56 10.67
N LEU A 160 -9.78 -13.73 10.20
CA LEU A 160 -8.78 -13.89 9.15
C LEU A 160 -9.43 -14.51 7.92
N THR A 161 -9.32 -13.83 6.79
CA THR A 161 -9.78 -14.33 5.50
C THR A 161 -8.57 -14.60 4.61
N TYR A 162 -8.45 -15.81 4.08
CA TYR A 162 -7.30 -16.24 3.29
C TYR A 162 -7.71 -17.07 2.09
N PHE A 163 -6.93 -16.97 1.01
CA PHE A 163 -7.10 -17.78 -0.20
C PHE A 163 -6.31 -19.08 -0.08
N VAL A 164 -7.00 -20.22 -0.13
CA VAL A 164 -6.40 -21.56 -0.06
C VAL A 164 -6.45 -22.23 -1.42
N ASN A 165 -5.38 -22.95 -1.75
CA ASN A 165 -5.26 -23.63 -3.05
C ASN A 165 -6.27 -24.79 -3.19
N GLU A 166 -6.60 -25.47 -2.10
CA GLU A 166 -7.52 -26.61 -2.11
C GLU A 166 -8.14 -26.83 -0.73
N ILE A 167 -9.44 -27.14 -0.70
CA ILE A 167 -10.13 -27.75 0.44
C ILE A 167 -10.44 -29.19 0.06
N ARG A 168 -9.97 -30.16 0.85
CA ARG A 168 -10.14 -31.60 0.57
C ARG A 168 -10.84 -32.33 1.70
N LYS A 169 -11.77 -33.23 1.35
CA LYS A 169 -12.42 -34.17 2.28
C LYS A 169 -12.52 -35.55 1.62
N GLY A 170 -11.63 -36.46 2.03
CA GLY A 170 -11.47 -37.77 1.37
C GLY A 170 -11.12 -37.58 -0.11
N ASP A 171 -11.89 -38.20 -0.99
CA ASP A 171 -11.71 -38.12 -2.45
C ASP A 171 -12.32 -36.87 -3.09
N HIS A 172 -12.97 -35.99 -2.30
CA HIS A 172 -13.58 -34.76 -2.81
C HIS A 172 -12.64 -33.57 -2.58
N SER A 173 -12.49 -32.72 -3.60
CA SER A 173 -11.68 -31.51 -3.54
C SER A 173 -12.43 -30.30 -4.12
N ALA A 174 -12.29 -29.16 -3.46
CA ALA A 174 -12.67 -27.84 -3.96
C ALA A 174 -11.40 -26.99 -4.10
N PRO A 175 -10.85 -26.82 -5.33
CA PRO A 175 -9.69 -25.99 -5.56
C PRO A 175 -10.03 -24.49 -5.42
N TYR A 176 -9.00 -23.67 -5.21
CA TYR A 176 -9.04 -22.19 -5.23
C TYR A 176 -10.21 -21.58 -4.46
N SER A 177 -10.18 -21.72 -3.14
CA SER A 177 -11.24 -21.30 -2.24
C SER A 177 -10.81 -20.14 -1.34
N ILE A 178 -11.76 -19.33 -0.87
CA ILE A 178 -11.54 -18.36 0.19
C ILE A 178 -12.12 -18.91 1.48
N VAL A 179 -11.30 -18.98 2.53
CA VAL A 179 -11.70 -19.45 3.85
C VAL A 179 -11.59 -18.30 4.84
N ALA A 180 -12.59 -18.17 5.70
CA ALA A 180 -12.56 -17.26 6.84
C ALA A 180 -12.53 -18.06 8.15
N SER A 181 -11.66 -17.67 9.08
CA SER A 181 -11.61 -18.18 10.44
C SER A 181 -11.83 -17.05 11.43
N MET A 182 -12.45 -17.35 12.56
CA MET A 182 -12.57 -16.43 13.69
C MET A 182 -11.95 -17.03 14.95
N ASP A 183 -11.56 -16.18 15.90
CA ASP A 183 -11.13 -16.63 17.22
C ASP A 183 -12.21 -17.54 17.85
N PRO A 184 -11.82 -18.54 18.66
CA PRO A 184 -12.76 -19.41 19.35
C PRO A 184 -13.71 -18.57 20.21
N ILE A 185 -15.02 -18.77 20.04
CA ILE A 185 -16.04 -18.15 20.88
C ILE A 185 -15.83 -18.70 22.31
N PRO A 186 -15.59 -17.85 23.32
CA PRO A 186 -15.40 -18.33 24.69
C PRO A 186 -16.63 -19.10 25.16
N GLY A 187 -16.50 -20.41 25.39
CA GLY A 187 -17.57 -21.29 25.88
C GLY A 187 -18.00 -22.43 24.96
N GLU A 188 -17.55 -22.48 23.71
CA GLU A 188 -17.77 -23.65 22.84
C GLU A 188 -16.58 -24.62 22.93
N SER A 189 -16.84 -25.86 23.33
CA SER A 189 -15.84 -26.93 23.38
C SER A 189 -15.22 -27.14 21.99
N ASN A 190 -13.89 -27.11 21.92
CA ASN A 190 -13.09 -27.39 20.72
C ASN A 190 -13.63 -28.62 19.97
N HIS A 191 -14.36 -28.41 18.87
CA HIS A 191 -14.55 -29.43 17.86
C HIS A 191 -13.30 -29.42 16.99
N HIS A 192 -12.35 -30.28 17.36
CA HIS A 192 -11.16 -30.57 16.57
C HIS A 192 -11.61 -31.13 15.21
N CYS A 193 -11.58 -30.30 14.16
CA CYS A 193 -11.67 -30.77 12.77
C CYS A 193 -10.28 -31.28 12.36
N PRO A 194 -10.07 -32.60 12.24
CA PRO A 194 -8.79 -33.14 11.81
C PRO A 194 -8.67 -32.96 10.30
N GLY A 195 -7.83 -32.03 9.84
CA GLY A 195 -7.58 -31.93 8.39
C GLY A 195 -6.83 -30.70 7.88
N MET A 196 -6.82 -29.58 8.60
CA MET A 196 -6.04 -28.40 8.17
C MET A 196 -4.58 -28.56 8.59
N ARG A 197 -3.78 -29.16 7.71
CA ARG A 197 -2.32 -29.02 7.75
C ARG A 197 -1.97 -27.67 7.13
N SER A 198 -1.36 -26.79 7.93
CA SER A 198 -0.68 -25.59 7.43
C SER A 198 0.53 -26.02 6.60
N CYS A 199 0.60 -25.57 5.35
CA CYS A 199 1.84 -25.49 4.58
C CYS A 199 2.44 -24.10 4.76
#